data_AF-A0A9P0X8Q9-F1
#
_entry.id   AF-A0A9P0X8Q9-F1
#
_cell.length_a   1.000
_cell.length_b   1.000
_cell.length_c   1.000
_cell.angle_alpha   90.00
_cell.angle_beta   90.00
_cell.angle_gamma   90.00
#
_symmetry.space_group_name_H-M   'P 1'
#
loop_
_entity.id
_entity.type
_entity.pdbx_description
1 polymer ?
#
loop_
_entity_poly.entity_id
_entity_poly.type
_entity_poly.pdbx_seq_one_letter_code
_entity_poly.pdbx_strand_id
1 'polypeptide(L)' 'MITDQVVEDWKFMSMVLDRFFLWLFTIACFVGTFGIIFQSPSLYDTRVPVDQELSSIPMRKNNFYYPKDVETIGIV' A
#
# COMPACT_ATOMS: atom_id res chain seq x y z
N MET A 1 25.40 -14.93 43.91
CA MET A 1 25.37 -16.05 42.93
C MET A 1 24.05 -16.07 42.16
N ILE A 2 22.87 -16.17 42.79
CA ILE A 2 21.58 -16.21 42.05
C ILE A 2 21.12 -14.82 41.59
N THR A 3 21.36 -13.76 42.37
CA THR A 3 20.93 -12.39 42.05
C THR A 3 21.75 -11.73 40.94
N ASP A 4 23.04 -12.08 40.84
CA ASP A 4 23.95 -11.49 39.85
C ASP A 4 23.54 -11.87 38.42
N GLN A 5 23.03 -13.11 38.24
CA GLN A 5 22.58 -13.61 36.93
C GLN A 5 21.30 -12.92 36.46
N VAL A 6 20.35 -12.68 37.37
CA VAL A 6 19.11 -11.97 37.06
C VAL A 6 19.37 -10.53 36.61
N VAL A 7 20.40 -9.88 37.18
CA VAL A 7 20.80 -8.52 36.81
C VAL A 7 21.47 -8.50 35.42
N GLU A 8 22.29 -9.50 35.11
CA GLU A 8 22.89 -9.65 33.77
C GLU A 8 21.82 -9.91 32.70
N ASP A 9 20.85 -10.76 32.97
CA ASP A 9 19.74 -11.04 32.05
C ASP A 9 18.89 -9.80 31.79
N TRP A 10 18.58 -9.01 32.83
CA TRP A 10 17.89 -7.73 32.63
C TRP A 10 18.75 -6.78 31.78
N LYS A 11 20.05 -6.68 32.04
CA LYS A 11 20.94 -5.82 31.25
C LYS A 11 21.00 -6.22 29.77
N PHE A 12 20.84 -7.50 29.46
CA PHE A 12 20.67 -7.95 28.08
C PHE A 12 19.30 -7.56 27.51
N MET A 13 18.22 -7.78 28.28
CA MET A 13 16.87 -7.39 27.88
C MET A 13 16.75 -5.90 27.58
N SER A 14 17.42 -5.03 28.36
CA SER A 14 17.38 -3.58 28.14
C SER A 14 18.09 -3.16 26.84
N MET A 15 19.17 -3.83 26.45
CA MET A 15 19.84 -3.57 25.17
C MET A 15 19.01 -4.01 23.96
N VAL A 16 18.25 -5.11 24.11
CA VAL A 16 17.37 -5.62 23.05
C VAL A 16 16.10 -4.77 22.92
N LEU A 17 15.50 -4.34 24.03
CA LEU A 17 14.27 -3.55 24.06
C LEU A 17 14.45 -2.18 23.37
N ASP A 18 15.62 -1.56 23.54
CA ASP A 18 15.99 -0.32 22.84
C ASP A 18 15.84 -0.45 21.31
N ARG A 19 16.37 -1.53 20.73
CA ARG A 19 16.30 -1.78 19.27
C ARG A 19 14.95 -2.33 18.84
N PHE A 20 14.29 -3.12 19.69
CA PHE A 20 13.00 -3.72 19.39
C PHE A 20 11.89 -2.68 19.23
N PHE A 21 11.90 -1.62 20.06
CA PHE A 21 10.94 -0.53 19.93
C PHE A 21 11.09 0.20 18.58
N LEU A 22 12.34 0.44 18.14
CA LEU A 22 12.64 1.04 16.84
C LEU A 22 12.18 0.16 15.67
N TRP A 23 12.40 -1.16 15.76
CA TRP A 23 11.95 -2.12 14.74
C TRP A 23 10.43 -2.23 14.68
N LEU A 24 9.74 -2.29 15.83
CA LEU A 24 8.28 -2.28 15.88
C LEU A 24 7.67 -1.01 15.30
N PHE A 25 8.23 0.15 15.65
CA PHE A 25 7.77 1.43 15.12
C PHE A 25 7.93 1.50 13.60
N THR A 26 9.08 1.05 13.09
CA THR A 26 9.34 1.00 11.66
C THR A 26 8.36 0.06 10.96
N ILE A 27 8.17 -1.16 11.46
CA ILE A 27 7.22 -2.13 10.88
C ILE A 27 5.80 -1.60 10.94
N ALA A 28 5.37 -0.97 12.04
CA ALA A 28 4.04 -0.39 12.17
C ALA A 28 3.79 0.73 11.13
N CYS A 29 4.77 1.63 10.94
CA CYS A 29 4.71 2.68 9.92
C CYS A 29 4.68 2.10 8.49
N PHE A 30 5.47 1.06 8.22
CA PHE A 30 5.45 0.34 6.96
C PHE A 30 4.09 -0.32 6.74
N VAL A 31 3.59 -1.13 7.68
CA VAL A 31 2.28 -1.80 7.58
C VAL A 31 1.14 -0.81 7.46
N GLY A 32 1.19 0.33 8.16
CA GLY A 32 0.19 1.40 7.99
C GLY A 32 0.20 1.96 6.57
N THR A 33 1.38 2.24 6.02
CA THR A 33 1.55 2.76 4.66
C THR A 33 1.11 1.73 3.61
N PHE A 34 1.59 0.50 3.73
CA PHE A 34 1.22 -0.60 2.86
C PHE A 34 -0.27 -0.94 2.98
N GLY A 35 -0.85 -0.94 4.18
CA GLY A 35 -2.27 -1.18 4.40
C GLY A 35 -3.15 -0.15 3.70
N ILE A 36 -2.80 1.14 3.79
CA ILE A 36 -3.51 2.20 3.06
C ILE A 36 -3.31 2.07 1.55
N ILE A 37 -2.13 1.69 1.07
CA ILE A 37 -1.87 1.51 -0.37
C ILE A 37 -2.59 0.27 -0.92
N PHE A 38 -2.62 -0.84 -0.18
CA PHE A 38 -3.37 -2.05 -0.56
C PHE A 38 -4.88 -1.83 -0.46
N GLN A 39 -5.34 -1.00 0.48
CA GLN A 39 -6.74 -0.58 0.54
C GLN A 39 -7.06 0.46 -0.53
N SER A 40 -6.08 1.26 -0.98
CA SER A 40 -6.24 2.24 -2.06
C SER A 40 -6.61 1.49 -3.34
N PRO A 41 -7.89 1.49 -3.71
CA PRO A 41 -8.40 0.86 -4.92
C PRO A 41 -8.19 1.80 -6.11
N SER A 42 -7.14 2.62 -6.08
CA SER A 42 -6.84 3.60 -7.14
C SER A 42 -6.23 2.96 -8.39
N LEU A 43 -5.98 1.64 -8.37
CA LEU A 43 -5.55 0.86 -9.53
C LEU A 43 -6.54 -0.26 -9.93
N TYR A 44 -7.61 -0.46 -9.16
CA TYR A 44 -8.72 -1.37 -9.50
C TYR A 44 -10.00 -0.60 -9.85
N ASP A 45 -9.87 0.66 -10.29
CA ASP A 45 -10.98 1.44 -10.81
C ASP A 45 -11.22 1.07 -12.28
N THR A 46 -11.67 -0.17 -12.53
CA THR A 46 -12.04 -0.68 -13.86
C THR A 46 -13.48 -0.29 -14.26
N ARG A 47 -14.04 0.74 -13.62
CA ARG A 47 -15.37 1.25 -13.96
C ARG A 47 -15.21 2.39 -14.93
N VAL A 48 -15.93 2.25 -16.04
CA VAL A 48 -16.02 3.21 -17.14
C VAL A 48 -16.24 4.61 -16.55
N PRO A 49 -15.47 5.64 -16.94
CA PRO A 49 -15.63 6.98 -16.40
C PRO A 49 -17.07 7.46 -16.60
N VAL A 50 -17.70 7.93 -15.53
CA VAL A 50 -19.09 8.40 -15.47
C VAL A 50 -19.39 9.49 -16.52
N ASP A 51 -18.38 10.21 -16.98
CA ASP A 51 -18.46 11.21 -18.05
C ASP A 51 -18.97 10.62 -19.39
N GLN A 52 -18.77 9.32 -19.61
CA GLN A 52 -19.24 8.60 -20.80
C GLN A 52 -20.73 8.21 -20.73
N GLU A 53 -21.26 8.01 -19.52
CA GLU A 53 -22.67 7.63 -19.29
C GLU A 53 -23.58 8.87 -19.18
N LEU A 54 -23.08 10.00 -18.66
CA LEU A 54 -23.88 11.21 -18.39
C LEU A 54 -23.81 12.30 -19.47
N SER A 55 -22.88 12.24 -20.44
CA SER A 55 -22.82 13.24 -21.50
C SER A 55 -23.85 12.94 -22.60
N SER A 56 -25.03 13.54 -22.50
CA SER A 56 -26.05 13.58 -23.57
C SER A 56 -25.66 14.45 -24.77
N ILE A 57 -24.35 14.70 -24.96
CA ILE A 57 -23.83 15.45 -26.10
C ILE A 57 -23.69 14.44 -27.24
N PRO A 58 -24.30 14.64 -28.41
CA PRO A 58 -24.12 13.73 -29.55
C PRO A 58 -22.66 13.78 -30.01
N MET A 59 -21.84 12.87 -29.47
CA MET A 59 -20.43 12.75 -29.81
C MET A 59 -20.30 12.23 -31.25
N ARG A 60 -19.79 13.07 -32.14
CA ARG A 60 -19.44 12.70 -33.52
C ARG A 60 -18.34 11.63 -33.50
N LYS A 61 -18.72 10.37 -33.73
CA LYS A 61 -17.90 9.14 -33.65
C LYS A 61 -16.61 9.11 -34.50
N ASN A 62 -16.32 10.13 -35.30
CA ASN A 62 -15.37 10.03 -36.40
C ASN A 62 -13.94 10.49 -36.06
N ASN A 63 -13.64 10.92 -34.82
CA ASN A 63 -12.33 11.50 -34.52
C ASN A 63 -11.74 11.15 -33.15
N PHE A 64 -12.29 10.15 -32.43
CA PHE A 64 -11.72 9.71 -31.16
C PHE A 64 -10.93 8.42 -31.37
N TYR A 65 -9.61 8.58 -31.56
CA TYR A 65 -8.65 7.49 -31.55
C TYR A 65 -8.54 6.97 -30.11
N TYR A 66 -9.16 5.83 -29.83
CA TYR A 66 -8.90 5.12 -28.58
C TYR A 66 -7.45 4.64 -28.60
N PRO A 67 -6.63 5.04 -27.62
CA PRO A 67 -5.27 4.53 -27.53
C PRO A 67 -5.33 3.00 -27.29
N LYS A 68 -4.53 2.24 -28.04
CA LYS A 68 -4.50 0.77 -28.03
C LYS A 68 -3.86 0.18 -26.77
N ASP A 69 -3.47 1.02 -25.82
CA ASP A 69 -2.86 0.62 -24.55
C ASP A 69 -3.85 -0.15 -23.66
N VAL A 70 -5.16 0.05 -23.83
CA VAL A 70 -6.18 -0.68 -23.05
C VAL A 70 -6.39 -2.14 -23.48
N GLU A 71 -6.02 -2.54 -24.71
CA GLU A 71 -6.20 -3.93 -25.17
C GLU A 71 -5.01 -4.85 -24.86
N THR A 72 -3.80 -4.30 -24.69
CA THR A 72 -2.57 -5.13 -24.58
C THR A 72 -2.20 -5.50 -23.13
N ILE A 73 -2.75 -4.82 -22.13
CA ILE A 73 -2.30 -4.96 -20.72
C ILE A 73 -3.16 -6.00 -19.95
N GLY A 74 -4.14 -6.61 -20.62
CA GLY A 74 -4.81 -7.80 -20.11
C GLY A 74 -4.09 -9.05 -20.58
N ILE A 75 -3.40 -9.75 -19.67
CA ILE A 75 -2.73 -11.06 -19.83
C ILE A 75 -1.22 -10.97 -20.19
N VAL A 76 -0.41 -10.39 -19.30
CA VAL A 76 0.81 -10.97 -18.68
C VAL A 76 0.97 -10.38 -17.29
#